data_AF-A0A5N5QN36-F1
#
_entry.id   AF-A0A5N5QN36-F1
#
_cell.length_a   1.000
_cell.length_b   1.000
_cell.length_c   1.000
_cell.angle_alpha   90.00
_cell.angle_beta   90.00
_cell.angle_gamma   90.00
#
_symmetry.space_group_name_H-M   'P 1'
#
loop_
_entity.id
_entity.type
_entity.pdbx_description
1 polymer ?
#
loop_
_entity_poly.entity_id
_entity_poly.type
_entity_poly.pdbx_seq_one_letter_code
_entity_poly.pdbx_strand_id
1 'polypeptide(L)'
;MTDQPIMQRPPGILPEVLDEAIVRSAPHVGMATTPRSASSKTPLSAYRPSMKPQAIAASLALLSAQVAAHTIFQELYVNGVSAGHLKGIRYPTYDGPITDVTSNDVICNGGPNPLVTPYDKTVIDVPAGATITHEWHHTLTSAGTGDADDPISAGHLGPVMVYLAKVPDATQETVTGLKWFKIAEDGLDANGQWAVTRLYNNGGKATAVIPKCIPSGNYFLRAEIIALHAASSYPGAQLYMECAQINVTGGGSASPATVSFPGAYAGTDPGITINYPPVTNYTIPGPRPFTCDGASTAAATTATTSTTSTTSTTSKTTTTSTSTSSAAASTSTGTVAQYGQCGGIGWTGATTCASGYTCTKLNDYYYQCL
;
A
#
# COMPACT_ATOMS: atom_id res chain seq x y z
N MET A 1 53.16 -46.41 -11.52
CA MET A 1 53.83 -45.24 -10.94
C MET A 1 52.89 -44.06 -11.18
N THR A 2 52.14 -43.52 -10.22
CA THR A 2 52.19 -43.66 -8.76
C THR A 2 50.78 -43.36 -8.28
N ASP A 3 50.32 -44.21 -7.38
CA ASP A 3 49.01 -44.24 -6.74
C ASP A 3 49.12 -43.55 -5.35
N GLN A 4 47.97 -43.26 -4.74
CA GLN A 4 47.71 -42.86 -3.34
C GLN A 4 47.71 -41.35 -2.96
N PRO A 5 47.00 -40.91 -1.89
CA PRO A 5 45.84 -41.54 -1.21
C PRO A 5 44.70 -40.57 -0.78
N ILE A 6 43.57 -41.21 -0.47
CA ILE A 6 42.40 -40.73 0.27
C ILE A 6 42.77 -40.56 1.76
N MET A 7 42.50 -39.40 2.35
CA MET A 7 42.57 -39.18 3.81
C MET A 7 41.18 -39.38 4.44
N GLN A 8 41.03 -40.45 5.22
CA GLN A 8 40.02 -40.58 6.27
C GLN A 8 40.47 -39.79 7.52
N ARG A 9 39.51 -39.16 8.22
CA ARG A 9 39.68 -38.66 9.58
C ARG A 9 38.69 -39.33 10.56
N PRO A 10 39.07 -39.50 11.84
CA PRO A 10 38.47 -40.43 12.79
C PRO A 10 37.30 -39.83 13.62
N PRO A 11 36.51 -40.68 14.32
CA PRO A 11 35.45 -40.22 15.22
C PRO A 11 36.02 -39.75 16.58
N GLY A 12 35.63 -38.55 16.98
CA GLY A 12 35.91 -37.97 18.30
C GLY A 12 34.78 -38.23 19.29
N ILE A 13 35.15 -38.40 20.54
CA ILE A 13 34.43 -39.03 21.65
C ILE A 13 34.32 -37.99 22.81
N LEU A 14 33.17 -38.01 23.52
CA LEU A 14 32.85 -37.49 24.87
C LEU A 14 32.56 -35.98 25.10
N PRO A 15 31.83 -35.58 26.20
CA PRO A 15 31.40 -36.39 27.35
C PRO A 15 29.92 -36.31 27.79
N GLU A 16 29.59 -37.36 28.55
CA GLU A 16 28.53 -37.58 29.51
C GLU A 16 28.47 -36.48 30.60
N VAL A 17 27.26 -36.03 30.98
CA VAL A 17 27.04 -35.26 32.21
C VAL A 17 25.92 -35.95 33.01
N LEU A 18 26.34 -36.63 34.07
CA LEU A 18 25.56 -36.89 35.27
C LEU A 18 25.49 -35.57 36.07
N ASP A 19 24.34 -35.18 36.61
CA ASP A 19 24.02 -35.42 38.02
C ASP A 19 22.68 -34.80 38.44
N GLU A 20 22.16 -35.35 39.53
CA GLU A 20 20.83 -35.25 40.11
C GLU A 20 20.43 -33.89 40.75
N ALA A 21 19.09 -33.81 40.94
CA ALA A 21 18.36 -33.26 42.09
C ALA A 21 18.39 -31.75 42.37
N ILE A 22 17.18 -31.18 42.55
CA ILE A 22 16.74 -30.64 43.85
C ILE A 22 15.23 -30.34 43.80
N VAL A 23 14.51 -31.02 44.69
CA VAL A 23 13.14 -30.73 45.12
C VAL A 23 13.19 -29.62 46.16
N ARG A 24 12.49 -28.49 45.94
CA ARG A 24 12.16 -27.47 46.95
C ARG A 24 10.80 -26.86 46.61
N SER A 25 9.72 -27.30 47.28
CA SER A 25 9.15 -26.69 48.50
C SER A 25 8.43 -25.35 48.24
N ALA A 26 7.10 -25.41 48.10
CA ALA A 26 6.20 -24.26 48.14
C ALA A 26 5.74 -23.97 49.58
N PRO A 27 5.60 -22.70 50.02
CA PRO A 27 5.00 -22.39 51.31
C PRO A 27 3.49 -22.12 51.21
N HIS A 28 2.79 -22.68 52.20
CA HIS A 28 1.43 -22.37 52.64
C HIS A 28 1.17 -20.87 52.85
N VAL A 29 -0.04 -20.41 52.48
CA VAL A 29 -0.69 -19.26 53.12
C VAL A 29 -2.07 -19.69 53.60
N GLY A 30 -2.32 -19.43 54.89
CA GLY A 30 -3.38 -20.01 55.69
C GLY A 30 -4.74 -19.32 55.60
N MET A 31 -5.75 -20.11 55.96
CA MET A 31 -7.09 -19.69 56.37
C MET A 31 -7.04 -18.96 57.71
N ALA A 32 -7.83 -17.89 57.84
CA ALA A 32 -8.23 -17.33 59.13
C ALA A 32 -9.73 -17.05 59.14
N THR A 33 -10.38 -17.58 60.17
CA THR A 33 -11.82 -17.58 60.48
C THR A 33 -12.19 -16.47 61.47
N THR A 34 -13.26 -15.68 61.17
CA THR A 34 -14.32 -15.09 62.06
C THR A 34 -13.93 -14.21 63.30
N PRO A 35 -14.76 -13.29 63.88
CA PRO A 35 -16.23 -13.35 63.97
C PRO A 35 -17.08 -12.03 63.94
N ARG A 36 -18.38 -12.26 63.68
CA ARG A 36 -19.64 -11.68 64.22
C ARG A 36 -19.61 -10.44 65.14
N SER A 37 -20.45 -9.44 64.83
CA SER A 37 -21.19 -8.63 65.82
C SER A 37 -22.48 -8.05 65.22
N ALA A 38 -23.41 -7.68 66.11
CA ALA A 38 -24.86 -7.76 65.96
C ALA A 38 -25.59 -6.45 65.60
N SER A 39 -26.66 -6.59 64.82
CA SER A 39 -28.03 -6.07 64.97
C SER A 39 -28.30 -4.71 65.67
N SER A 40 -28.94 -3.79 64.94
CA SER A 40 -30.10 -3.02 65.44
C SER A 40 -31.05 -2.60 64.30
N LYS A 41 -32.35 -2.89 64.50
CA LYS A 41 -33.52 -2.40 63.75
C LYS A 41 -33.85 -0.98 64.25
N THR A 42 -34.34 0.02 63.50
CA THR A 42 -35.68 0.30 62.90
C THR A 42 -35.73 1.85 62.67
N PRO A 43 -36.77 2.51 62.10
CA PRO A 43 -37.56 2.29 60.87
C PRO A 43 -37.56 3.51 59.90
N LEU A 44 -38.00 3.25 58.67
CA LEU A 44 -38.75 4.10 57.69
C LEU A 44 -38.74 5.63 57.82
N SER A 45 -38.23 6.30 56.79
CA SER A 45 -38.84 7.53 56.25
C SER A 45 -38.74 7.54 54.73
N ALA A 46 -39.91 7.59 54.09
CA ALA A 46 -40.06 7.53 52.64
C ALA A 46 -39.72 8.89 52.02
N TYR A 47 -38.68 8.93 51.17
CA TYR A 47 -38.46 10.03 50.24
C TYR A 47 -38.54 9.47 48.82
N ARG A 48 -39.63 9.80 48.11
CA ARG A 48 -39.79 9.51 46.68
C ARG A 48 -39.16 10.66 45.88
N PRO A 49 -38.03 10.49 45.18
CA PRO A 49 -37.69 11.40 44.10
C PRO A 49 -38.50 10.97 42.86
N SER A 50 -39.14 11.97 42.25
CA SER A 50 -39.82 11.86 40.96
C SER A 50 -38.84 11.39 39.88
N MET A 51 -38.96 10.13 39.45
CA MET A 51 -38.23 9.60 38.30
C MET A 51 -38.86 10.15 37.02
N LYS A 52 -38.24 11.17 36.43
CA LYS A 52 -38.46 11.51 35.02
C LYS A 52 -37.91 10.36 34.16
N PRO A 53 -38.59 9.94 33.07
CA PRO A 53 -38.07 8.93 32.17
C PRO A 53 -36.90 9.55 31.38
N GLN A 54 -35.68 9.39 31.88
CA GLN A 54 -34.49 9.58 31.06
C GLN A 54 -34.36 8.33 30.19
N ALA A 55 -34.67 8.51 28.91
CA ALA A 55 -34.33 7.53 27.88
C ALA A 55 -32.81 7.37 27.87
N ILE A 56 -32.33 6.28 28.47
CA ILE A 56 -30.94 5.82 28.34
C ILE A 56 -30.86 5.23 26.94
N ALA A 57 -30.50 6.06 25.96
CA ALA A 57 -30.05 5.59 24.66
C ALA A 57 -28.72 4.85 24.89
N ALA A 58 -28.78 3.52 24.96
CA ALA A 58 -27.60 2.68 24.93
C ALA A 58 -27.00 2.76 23.52
N SER A 59 -26.09 3.71 23.32
CA SER A 59 -25.23 3.76 22.13
C SER A 59 -24.35 2.52 22.15
N LEU A 60 -24.74 1.49 21.41
CA LEU A 60 -23.91 0.33 21.12
C LEU A 60 -22.75 0.82 20.23
N ALA A 61 -21.65 1.24 20.85
CA ALA A 61 -20.41 1.49 20.13
C ALA A 61 -19.94 0.15 19.57
N LEU A 62 -20.20 -0.08 18.28
CA LEU A 62 -19.56 -1.14 17.51
C LEU A 62 -18.06 -0.82 17.48
N LEU A 63 -17.31 -1.34 18.45
CA LEU A 63 -15.87 -1.53 18.29
C LEU A 63 -15.71 -2.56 17.18
N SER A 64 -15.63 -2.10 15.94
CA SER A 64 -15.04 -2.89 14.86
C SER A 64 -13.59 -3.15 15.28
N ALA A 65 -13.31 -4.37 15.74
CA ALA A 65 -11.94 -4.85 15.88
C ALA A 65 -11.34 -4.81 14.48
N GLN A 66 -10.61 -3.73 14.18
CA GLN A 66 -9.79 -3.69 12.98
C GLN A 66 -8.65 -4.65 13.26
N VAL A 67 -8.72 -5.83 12.66
CA VAL A 67 -7.55 -6.70 12.54
C VAL A 67 -6.63 -6.00 11.55
N ALA A 68 -5.88 -5.01 12.02
CA ALA A 68 -4.93 -4.31 11.17
C ALA A 68 -3.87 -5.32 10.71
N ALA A 69 -3.59 -5.37 9.40
CA ALA A 69 -2.40 -6.06 8.95
C ALA A 69 -1.23 -5.22 9.39
N HIS A 70 -0.14 -5.91 9.61
CA HIS A 70 1.08 -5.28 10.02
C HIS A 70 2.19 -6.08 9.40
N THR A 71 3.02 -5.40 8.60
CA THR A 71 4.19 -6.00 8.00
C THR A 71 5.13 -4.89 7.54
N ILE A 72 6.43 -5.18 7.52
CA ILE A 72 7.49 -4.27 7.10
C ILE A 72 8.42 -5.05 6.17
N PHE A 73 8.82 -4.45 5.04
CA PHE A 73 9.90 -4.98 4.20
C PHE A 73 11.25 -4.70 4.87
N GLN A 74 11.95 -5.77 5.23
CA GLN A 74 13.12 -5.70 6.11
C GLN A 74 14.43 -6.16 5.46
N GLU A 75 14.39 -6.95 4.39
CA GLU A 75 15.62 -7.48 3.82
C GLU A 75 15.52 -7.76 2.31
N LEU A 76 16.52 -7.28 1.56
CA LEU A 76 16.63 -7.51 0.12
C LEU A 76 17.74 -8.52 -0.15
N TYR A 77 17.45 -9.52 -0.97
CA TYR A 77 18.42 -10.46 -1.49
C TYR A 77 18.66 -10.21 -2.97
N VAL A 78 19.90 -10.37 -3.41
CA VAL A 78 20.32 -10.30 -4.81
C VAL A 78 20.90 -11.65 -5.21
N ASN A 79 20.26 -12.33 -6.15
CA ASN A 79 20.61 -13.69 -6.56
C ASN A 79 20.79 -14.66 -5.37
N GLY A 80 19.89 -14.54 -4.38
CA GLY A 80 19.90 -15.36 -3.17
C GLY A 80 20.87 -14.93 -2.09
N VAL A 81 21.68 -13.88 -2.31
CA VAL A 81 22.59 -13.32 -1.29
C VAL A 81 21.93 -12.13 -0.61
N SER A 82 21.82 -12.18 0.72
CA SER A 82 21.29 -11.06 1.51
C SER A 82 22.18 -9.82 1.40
N ALA A 83 21.55 -8.64 1.26
CA ALA A 83 22.20 -7.34 1.39
C ALA A 83 22.39 -6.89 2.86
N GLY A 84 21.87 -7.66 3.81
CA GLY A 84 21.86 -7.40 5.24
C GLY A 84 20.51 -6.87 5.72
N HIS A 85 20.12 -7.29 6.92
CA HIS A 85 18.91 -6.84 7.59
C HIS A 85 18.83 -5.31 7.69
N LEU A 86 17.74 -4.73 7.17
CA LEU A 86 17.42 -3.30 7.08
C LEU A 86 18.44 -2.45 6.30
N LYS A 87 19.41 -3.07 5.62
CA LYS A 87 20.43 -2.35 4.86
C LYS A 87 19.88 -1.80 3.56
N GLY A 88 20.13 -0.52 3.33
CA GLY A 88 19.66 0.20 2.15
C GLY A 88 18.14 0.32 2.04
N ILE A 89 17.36 0.01 3.09
CA ILE A 89 15.90 0.11 3.09
C ILE A 89 15.48 1.29 3.98
N ARG A 90 14.52 2.08 3.51
CA ARG A 90 13.84 3.11 4.32
C ARG A 90 12.61 2.47 4.93
N TYR A 91 12.66 2.21 6.23
CA TYR A 91 11.65 1.45 6.96
C TYR A 91 11.04 2.28 8.11
N PRO A 92 9.76 2.03 8.44
CA PRO A 92 9.11 2.64 9.58
C PRO A 92 9.42 1.89 10.89
N THR A 93 9.21 2.55 12.04
CA THR A 93 9.22 1.90 13.36
C THR A 93 7.88 1.29 13.74
N TYR A 94 6.83 1.58 12.96
CA TYR A 94 5.48 1.06 13.13
C TYR A 94 5.04 0.42 11.81
N ASP A 95 4.46 -0.76 11.93
CA ASP A 95 4.07 -1.68 10.86
C ASP A 95 2.68 -1.39 10.28
N GLY A 96 2.05 -0.28 10.70
CA GLY A 96 0.73 0.12 10.25
C GLY A 96 0.67 0.45 8.75
N PRO A 97 -0.51 0.36 8.12
CA PRO A 97 -0.67 0.66 6.70
C PRO A 97 -0.76 2.16 6.41
N ILE A 98 -0.41 2.51 5.18
CA ILE A 98 -0.95 3.69 4.52
C ILE A 98 -2.31 3.33 3.91
N THR A 99 -3.30 4.21 4.05
CA THR A 99 -4.68 3.98 3.54
C THR A 99 -5.15 5.06 2.58
N ASP A 100 -4.51 6.24 2.59
CA ASP A 100 -4.79 7.32 1.64
C ASP A 100 -3.84 7.24 0.44
N VAL A 101 -4.36 6.79 -0.71
CA VAL A 101 -3.57 6.67 -1.95
C VAL A 101 -3.20 8.03 -2.57
N THR A 102 -3.75 9.13 -2.05
CA THR A 102 -3.43 10.49 -2.49
C THR A 102 -2.31 11.15 -1.69
N SER A 103 -1.90 10.56 -0.55
CA SER A 103 -0.79 11.06 0.26
C SER A 103 0.56 10.78 -0.37
N ASN A 104 1.57 11.61 -0.05
CA ASN A 104 2.98 11.31 -0.35
C ASN A 104 3.49 10.07 0.39
N ASP A 105 2.85 9.66 1.48
CA ASP A 105 3.27 8.49 2.26
C ASP A 105 3.10 7.17 1.47
N VAL A 106 2.26 7.16 0.43
CA VAL A 106 2.11 5.99 -0.47
C VAL A 106 3.38 5.71 -1.31
N ILE A 107 4.33 6.65 -1.36
CA ILE A 107 5.53 6.54 -2.18
C ILE A 107 6.50 5.52 -1.58
N CYS A 108 6.93 5.73 -0.32
CA CYS A 108 7.97 4.95 0.34
C CYS A 108 7.69 4.76 1.84
N ASN A 109 6.41 4.66 2.22
CA ASN A 109 5.93 4.86 3.58
C ASN A 109 6.16 6.31 4.08
N GLY A 110 5.68 6.58 5.28
CA GLY A 110 5.74 7.91 5.90
C GLY A 110 4.65 8.06 6.95
N GLY A 111 4.23 9.30 7.22
CA GLY A 111 3.16 9.57 8.17
C GLY A 111 1.89 8.75 7.87
N PRO A 112 1.24 8.11 8.85
CA PRO A 112 1.45 8.21 10.29
C PRO A 112 2.60 7.36 10.84
N ASN A 113 3.27 6.55 10.01
CA ASN A 113 4.34 5.63 10.40
C ASN A 113 5.70 6.36 10.45
N PRO A 114 6.32 6.54 11.62
CA PRO A 114 7.59 7.24 11.69
C PRO A 114 8.70 6.44 11.00
N LEU A 115 9.34 7.03 9.98
CA LEU A 115 10.52 6.45 9.35
C LEU A 115 11.76 6.62 10.25
N VAL A 116 12.64 5.63 10.26
CA VAL A 116 13.92 5.72 10.98
C VAL A 116 14.87 6.66 10.24
N THR A 117 15.27 7.73 10.90
CA THR A 117 16.24 8.72 10.39
C THR A 117 17.45 8.86 11.32
N PRO A 118 18.67 9.14 10.80
CA PRO A 118 19.00 9.29 9.38
C PRO A 118 18.85 7.97 8.62
N TYR A 119 18.43 8.03 7.35
CA TYR A 119 18.32 6.83 6.51
C TYR A 119 19.69 6.17 6.35
N ASP A 120 19.71 4.84 6.38
CA ASP A 120 20.89 4.06 6.03
C ASP A 120 21.35 4.44 4.61
N LYS A 121 22.65 4.67 4.43
CA LYS A 121 23.22 5.18 3.17
C LYS A 121 23.75 4.05 2.27
N THR A 122 23.51 2.79 2.62
CA THR A 122 23.88 1.66 1.77
C THR A 122 23.09 1.75 0.46
N VAL A 123 23.81 1.59 -0.66
CA VAL A 123 23.22 1.40 -1.98
C VAL A 123 23.55 -0.01 -2.41
N ILE A 124 22.52 -0.82 -2.64
CA ILE A 124 22.66 -2.25 -2.92
C ILE A 124 22.96 -2.42 -4.42
N ASP A 125 24.08 -3.04 -4.76
CA ASP A 125 24.40 -3.33 -6.16
C ASP A 125 23.57 -4.51 -6.68
N VAL A 126 22.84 -4.27 -7.77
CA VAL A 126 21.93 -5.25 -8.36
C VAL A 126 22.19 -5.35 -9.88
N PRO A 127 22.77 -6.44 -10.38
CA PRO A 127 22.92 -6.62 -11.82
C PRO A 127 21.56 -6.59 -12.53
N ALA A 128 21.47 -5.94 -13.68
CA ALA A 128 20.29 -6.06 -14.53
C ALA A 128 20.10 -7.53 -14.93
N GLY A 129 18.86 -8.02 -14.85
CA GLY A 129 18.54 -9.44 -14.99
C GLY A 129 18.69 -10.27 -13.70
N ALA A 130 19.21 -9.70 -12.60
CA ALA A 130 19.27 -10.40 -11.32
C ALA A 130 17.87 -10.69 -10.78
N THR A 131 17.76 -11.82 -10.08
CA THR A 131 16.60 -12.10 -9.24
C THR A 131 16.78 -11.36 -7.92
N ILE A 132 15.78 -10.56 -7.54
CA ILE A 132 15.70 -9.97 -6.21
C ILE A 132 14.64 -10.68 -5.39
N THR A 133 14.89 -10.84 -4.10
CA THR A 133 13.90 -11.31 -3.12
C THR A 133 13.69 -10.24 -2.09
N HIS A 134 12.46 -9.81 -1.87
CA HIS A 134 12.12 -8.90 -0.77
C HIS A 134 11.47 -9.73 0.36
N GLU A 135 12.00 -9.58 1.56
CA GLU A 135 11.55 -10.29 2.76
C GLU A 135 10.82 -9.35 3.70
N TRP A 136 9.65 -9.81 4.14
CA TRP A 136 8.71 -9.09 4.98
C TRP A 136 8.55 -9.81 6.32
N HIS A 137 8.34 -9.05 7.39
CA HIS A 137 8.02 -9.57 8.72
C HIS A 137 6.98 -8.71 9.41
N HIS A 138 6.25 -9.30 10.37
CA HIS A 138 5.14 -8.64 11.06
C HIS A 138 5.61 -7.34 11.74
N THR A 139 6.61 -7.46 12.61
CA THR A 139 7.29 -6.34 13.27
C THR A 139 8.78 -6.38 12.94
N LEU A 140 9.53 -5.31 13.32
CA LEU A 140 11.00 -5.27 13.22
C LEU A 140 11.72 -6.39 14.02
N THR A 141 11.02 -7.13 14.87
CA THR A 141 11.60 -8.16 15.74
C THR A 141 10.91 -9.52 15.63
N SER A 142 9.94 -9.71 14.73
CA SER A 142 9.16 -10.96 14.65
C SER A 142 9.90 -12.11 13.99
N ALA A 143 10.89 -11.84 13.15
CA ALA A 143 11.63 -12.85 12.40
C ALA A 143 12.18 -13.97 13.31
N GLY A 144 11.76 -15.22 13.06
CA GLY A 144 12.25 -16.40 13.77
C GLY A 144 11.76 -16.55 15.23
N THR A 145 10.83 -15.72 15.68
CA THR A 145 10.31 -15.75 17.07
C THR A 145 9.15 -16.74 17.27
N GLY A 146 8.58 -17.26 16.19
CA GLY A 146 7.35 -18.07 16.24
C GLY A 146 6.07 -17.25 16.38
N ASP A 147 6.13 -15.94 16.14
CA ASP A 147 4.98 -15.05 15.98
C ASP A 147 4.01 -15.61 14.92
N ALA A 148 2.75 -15.82 15.32
CA ALA A 148 1.73 -16.43 14.47
C ALA A 148 1.32 -15.55 13.28
N ASP A 149 1.52 -14.24 13.42
CA ASP A 149 1.24 -13.26 12.38
C ASP A 149 2.48 -12.91 11.55
N ASP A 150 3.64 -13.53 11.79
CA ASP A 150 4.82 -13.40 10.93
C ASP A 150 4.67 -14.26 9.66
N PRO A 151 4.94 -13.73 8.45
CA PRO A 151 5.42 -12.38 8.10
C PRO A 151 4.33 -11.28 8.01
N ILE A 152 3.09 -11.70 7.90
CA ILE A 152 1.87 -10.89 7.90
C ILE A 152 0.74 -11.84 8.30
N SER A 153 -0.27 -11.36 9.04
CA SER A 153 -1.37 -12.23 9.44
C SER A 153 -2.06 -12.87 8.21
N ALA A 154 -2.40 -14.17 8.30
CA ALA A 154 -2.82 -14.96 7.15
C ALA A 154 -4.14 -14.49 6.50
N GLY A 155 -4.94 -13.69 7.22
CA GLY A 155 -6.19 -13.11 6.72
C GLY A 155 -6.01 -11.91 5.77
N HIS A 156 -4.79 -11.39 5.62
CA HIS A 156 -4.50 -10.16 4.89
C HIS A 156 -4.25 -10.38 3.42
N LEU A 157 -5.21 -11.06 2.80
CA LEU A 157 -5.16 -11.44 1.39
C LEU A 157 -5.07 -10.23 0.48
N GLY A 158 -4.24 -10.35 -0.56
CA GLY A 158 -4.09 -9.33 -1.59
C GLY A 158 -2.82 -9.51 -2.42
N PRO A 159 -2.49 -8.53 -3.29
CA PRO A 159 -1.34 -8.60 -4.19
C PRO A 159 -0.02 -8.21 -3.53
N VAL A 160 1.05 -8.56 -4.23
CA VAL A 160 2.44 -8.17 -3.98
C VAL A 160 2.99 -7.55 -5.26
N MET A 161 3.62 -6.38 -5.21
CA MET A 161 4.15 -5.70 -6.40
C MET A 161 5.55 -5.12 -6.15
N VAL A 162 6.28 -4.90 -7.23
CA VAL A 162 7.58 -4.21 -7.20
C VAL A 162 7.63 -3.15 -8.29
N TYR A 163 8.07 -1.95 -7.91
CA TYR A 163 8.29 -0.81 -8.80
C TYR A 163 9.72 -0.31 -8.72
N LEU A 164 10.20 0.30 -9.79
CA LEU A 164 11.47 1.02 -9.83
C LEU A 164 11.25 2.48 -10.23
N ALA A 165 12.05 3.38 -9.68
CA ALA A 165 12.19 4.77 -10.14
C ALA A 165 13.66 5.13 -10.30
N LYS A 166 14.07 5.53 -11.52
CA LYS A 166 15.44 6.00 -11.78
C LYS A 166 15.66 7.31 -11.03
N VAL A 167 16.78 7.40 -10.32
CA VAL A 167 17.17 8.63 -9.61
C VAL A 167 18.62 9.02 -9.94
N PRO A 168 18.99 10.29 -9.73
CA PRO A 168 20.38 10.73 -9.76
C PRO A 168 21.20 10.07 -8.65
N ASP A 169 20.65 10.03 -7.43
CA ASP A 169 21.30 9.52 -6.23
C ASP A 169 20.31 8.67 -5.42
N ALA A 170 20.65 7.39 -5.17
CA ALA A 170 19.79 6.48 -4.41
C ALA A 170 19.72 6.83 -2.91
N THR A 171 20.56 7.74 -2.43
CA THR A 171 20.59 8.20 -1.03
C THR A 171 19.87 9.54 -0.81
N GLN A 172 19.33 10.15 -1.87
CA GLN A 172 18.60 11.42 -1.82
C GLN A 172 17.38 11.34 -0.89
N GLU A 173 17.09 12.36 -0.11
CA GLU A 173 15.96 12.31 0.83
C GLU A 173 14.60 12.40 0.13
N THR A 174 14.49 13.26 -0.89
CA THR A 174 13.24 13.50 -1.61
C THR A 174 12.82 12.30 -2.45
N VAL A 175 11.59 11.82 -2.23
CA VAL A 175 10.96 10.74 -3.01
C VAL A 175 9.76 11.20 -3.86
N THR A 176 9.35 12.47 -3.73
CA THR A 176 8.25 13.04 -4.50
C THR A 176 8.65 13.35 -5.94
N GLY A 177 7.67 13.32 -6.86
CA GLY A 177 7.87 13.67 -8.28
C GLY A 177 8.64 12.62 -9.10
N LEU A 178 9.02 11.50 -8.47
CA LEU A 178 9.70 10.39 -9.13
C LEU A 178 8.83 9.69 -10.18
N LYS A 179 9.49 9.07 -11.16
CA LYS A 179 8.87 8.41 -12.31
C LYS A 179 8.96 6.90 -12.13
N TRP A 180 7.87 6.29 -11.69
CA TRP A 180 7.80 4.89 -11.30
C TRP A 180 7.34 4.02 -12.47
N PHE A 181 7.92 2.84 -12.62
CA PHE A 181 7.40 1.78 -13.49
C PHE A 181 7.38 0.46 -12.74
N LYS A 182 6.32 -0.33 -12.95
CA LYS A 182 6.17 -1.64 -12.33
C LYS A 182 7.09 -2.64 -13.02
N ILE A 183 7.75 -3.52 -12.26
CA ILE A 183 8.59 -4.61 -12.82
C ILE A 183 8.06 -5.99 -12.49
N ALA A 184 7.24 -6.11 -11.44
CA ALA A 184 6.61 -7.36 -11.06
C ALA A 184 5.27 -7.10 -10.37
N GLU A 185 4.36 -8.05 -10.53
CA GLU A 185 3.15 -8.17 -9.72
C GLU A 185 2.78 -9.65 -9.57
N ASP A 186 2.23 -9.96 -8.41
CA ASP A 186 1.56 -11.21 -8.13
C ASP A 186 0.23 -10.86 -7.42
N GLY A 187 -0.85 -11.53 -7.80
CA GLY A 187 -2.21 -11.22 -7.34
C GLY A 187 -2.97 -12.48 -6.94
N LEU A 188 -4.25 -12.55 -7.34
CA LEU A 188 -5.04 -13.77 -7.22
C LEU A 188 -4.71 -14.71 -8.38
N ASP A 189 -4.27 -15.93 -8.08
CA ASP A 189 -3.95 -16.92 -9.11
C ASP A 189 -5.19 -17.73 -9.58
N ALA A 190 -5.00 -18.58 -10.59
CA ALA A 190 -6.07 -19.41 -11.15
C ALA A 190 -6.62 -20.46 -10.19
N ASN A 191 -5.90 -20.77 -9.09
CA ASN A 191 -6.35 -21.68 -8.03
C ASN A 191 -7.05 -20.93 -6.88
N GLY A 192 -7.24 -19.61 -7.00
CA GLY A 192 -7.83 -18.79 -5.96
C GLY A 192 -6.90 -18.49 -4.78
N GLN A 193 -5.58 -18.70 -4.93
CA GLN A 193 -4.59 -18.34 -3.91
C GLN A 193 -4.08 -16.91 -4.14
N TRP A 194 -3.99 -16.13 -3.08
CA TRP A 194 -3.44 -14.78 -3.13
C TRP A 194 -1.92 -14.78 -3.01
N ALA A 195 -1.30 -13.73 -3.53
CA ALA A 195 0.15 -13.51 -3.43
C ALA A 195 0.60 -13.48 -1.97
N VAL A 196 -0.17 -12.83 -1.08
CA VAL A 196 0.11 -12.86 0.37
C VAL A 196 0.13 -14.27 0.93
N THR A 197 -0.75 -15.18 0.49
CA THR A 197 -0.70 -16.59 0.94
C THR A 197 0.59 -17.28 0.50
N ARG A 198 1.04 -17.03 -0.74
CA ARG A 198 2.33 -17.56 -1.23
C ARG A 198 3.52 -16.96 -0.47
N LEU A 199 3.47 -15.66 -0.18
CA LEU A 199 4.49 -14.96 0.61
C LEU A 199 4.55 -15.48 2.06
N TYR A 200 3.40 -15.65 2.71
CA TYR A 200 3.27 -16.23 4.05
C TYR A 200 3.91 -17.63 4.11
N ASN A 201 3.53 -18.51 3.18
CA ASN A 201 4.04 -19.87 3.10
C ASN A 201 5.54 -19.93 2.74
N ASN A 202 6.11 -18.86 2.20
CA ASN A 202 7.52 -18.75 1.86
C ASN A 202 8.31 -17.91 2.89
N GLY A 203 7.79 -17.79 4.12
CA GLY A 203 8.47 -17.11 5.22
C GLY A 203 8.80 -15.64 4.92
N GLY A 204 7.83 -14.91 4.36
CA GLY A 204 7.95 -13.48 4.09
C GLY A 204 8.59 -13.14 2.75
N LYS A 205 9.05 -14.13 2.00
CA LYS A 205 9.86 -13.93 0.79
C LYS A 205 9.01 -13.96 -0.47
N ALA A 206 9.13 -12.92 -1.30
CA ALA A 206 8.64 -12.92 -2.67
C ALA A 206 9.72 -12.37 -3.62
N THR A 207 9.68 -12.83 -4.87
CA THR A 207 10.76 -12.62 -5.85
C THR A 207 10.30 -11.83 -7.06
N ALA A 208 11.22 -11.07 -7.63
CA ALA A 208 11.08 -10.38 -8.90
C ALA A 208 12.40 -10.41 -9.66
N VAL A 209 12.37 -10.09 -10.96
CA VAL A 209 13.59 -9.98 -11.78
C VAL A 209 13.77 -8.53 -12.19
N ILE A 210 14.97 -7.97 -11.97
CA ILE A 210 15.30 -6.64 -12.49
C ILE A 210 15.36 -6.73 -14.02
N PRO A 211 14.63 -5.91 -14.78
CA PRO A 211 14.64 -6.00 -16.24
C PRO A 211 16.06 -5.80 -16.81
N LYS A 212 16.55 -6.73 -17.63
CA LYS A 212 17.92 -6.69 -18.20
C LYS A 212 18.23 -5.45 -19.06
N CYS A 213 17.19 -4.79 -19.59
CA CYS A 213 17.30 -3.77 -20.61
C CYS A 213 17.17 -2.34 -20.09
N ILE A 214 16.86 -2.12 -18.80
CA ILE A 214 16.79 -0.76 -18.23
C ILE A 214 18.18 -0.16 -18.05
N PRO A 215 18.32 1.18 -18.04
CA PRO A 215 19.60 1.84 -17.82
C PRO A 215 20.29 1.41 -16.53
N SER A 216 21.62 1.37 -16.55
CA SER A 216 22.40 1.27 -15.32
C SER A 216 22.27 2.54 -14.47
N GLY A 217 22.62 2.44 -13.19
CA GLY A 217 22.73 3.53 -12.23
C GLY A 217 21.74 3.43 -11.08
N ASN A 218 21.59 4.53 -10.34
CA ASN A 218 20.77 4.59 -9.13
C ASN A 218 19.25 4.49 -9.40
N TYR A 219 18.56 3.71 -8.55
CA TYR A 219 17.11 3.58 -8.49
C TYR A 219 16.63 3.51 -7.04
N PHE A 220 15.38 3.92 -6.80
CA PHE A 220 14.59 3.36 -5.71
C PHE A 220 13.85 2.12 -6.20
N LEU A 221 13.83 1.09 -5.36
CA LEU A 221 12.98 -0.09 -5.51
C LEU A 221 11.89 -0.03 -4.43
N ARG A 222 10.63 0.07 -4.86
CA ARG A 222 9.46 0.05 -3.98
C ARG A 222 8.82 -1.32 -4.04
N ALA A 223 8.93 -2.10 -2.96
CA ALA A 223 8.18 -3.33 -2.79
C ALA A 223 6.89 -3.02 -2.02
N GLU A 224 5.78 -3.64 -2.40
CA GLU A 224 4.47 -3.35 -1.80
C GLU A 224 3.62 -4.59 -1.61
N ILE A 225 2.90 -4.63 -0.49
CA ILE A 225 1.77 -5.51 -0.21
C ILE A 225 0.52 -4.64 -0.06
N ILE A 226 -0.60 -5.08 -0.63
CA ILE A 226 -1.92 -4.47 -0.34
C ILE A 226 -2.79 -5.52 0.31
N ALA A 227 -3.26 -5.28 1.53
CA ALA A 227 -4.23 -6.13 2.19
C ALA A 227 -5.66 -5.62 1.95
N LEU A 228 -6.55 -6.53 1.55
CA LEU A 228 -7.87 -6.17 1.01
C LEU A 228 -9.05 -6.57 1.92
N HIS A 229 -8.80 -7.15 3.09
CA HIS A 229 -9.83 -7.64 4.01
C HIS A 229 -10.84 -6.55 4.46
N ALA A 230 -10.44 -5.27 4.42
CA ALA A 230 -11.28 -4.11 4.76
C ALA A 230 -11.57 -3.19 3.55
N ALA A 231 -11.32 -3.66 2.32
CA ALA A 231 -11.34 -2.84 1.11
C ALA A 231 -12.72 -2.69 0.44
N SER A 232 -13.82 -3.01 1.13
CA SER A 232 -15.20 -2.86 0.61
C SER A 232 -15.63 -1.41 0.39
N SER A 233 -14.89 -0.45 0.95
CA SER A 233 -15.05 0.98 0.76
C SER A 233 -13.69 1.67 0.77
N TYR A 234 -13.62 2.90 0.24
CA TYR A 234 -12.43 3.74 0.34
C TYR A 234 -12.64 4.90 1.34
N PRO A 235 -11.67 5.19 2.23
CA PRO A 235 -10.46 4.38 2.49
C PRO A 235 -10.82 3.02 3.12
N GLY A 236 -9.96 2.02 2.93
CA GLY A 236 -10.20 0.66 3.45
C GLY A 236 -9.09 -0.34 3.11
N ALA A 237 -8.60 -0.36 1.87
CA ALA A 237 -7.38 -1.09 1.53
C ALA A 237 -6.21 -0.60 2.38
N GLN A 238 -5.37 -1.55 2.81
CA GLN A 238 -4.22 -1.31 3.66
C GLN A 238 -2.94 -1.56 2.87
N LEU A 239 -2.15 -0.51 2.63
CA LEU A 239 -0.97 -0.56 1.77
C LEU A 239 0.30 -0.53 2.64
N TYR A 240 1.18 -1.51 2.44
CA TYR A 240 2.49 -1.63 3.10
C TYR A 240 3.54 -1.51 2.02
N MET A 241 4.38 -0.49 2.08
CA MET A 241 5.45 -0.31 1.12
C MET A 241 6.67 0.32 1.78
N GLU A 242 7.85 -0.15 1.42
CA GLU A 242 9.11 0.51 1.75
C GLU A 242 9.97 0.65 0.49
N CYS A 243 10.94 1.55 0.53
CA CYS A 243 11.85 1.79 -0.57
C CYS A 243 13.27 1.35 -0.24
N ALA A 244 13.81 0.46 -1.04
CA ALA A 244 15.23 0.11 -1.07
C ALA A 244 16.01 1.03 -2.02
N GLN A 245 17.26 1.29 -1.68
CA GLN A 245 18.23 2.08 -2.44
C GLN A 245 19.12 1.12 -3.22
N ILE A 246 19.01 1.12 -4.55
CA ILE A 246 19.77 0.19 -5.39
C ILE A 246 20.56 0.90 -6.48
N ASN A 247 21.65 0.27 -6.91
CA ASN A 247 22.41 0.64 -8.09
C ASN A 247 22.34 -0.53 -9.10
N VAL A 248 21.67 -0.29 -10.22
CA VAL A 248 21.55 -1.29 -11.29
C VAL A 248 22.83 -1.28 -12.13
N THR A 249 23.44 -2.44 -12.34
CA THR A 249 24.67 -2.57 -13.16
C THR A 249 24.44 -3.43 -14.40
N GLY A 250 25.20 -3.19 -15.48
CA GLY A 250 25.12 -4.02 -16.69
C GLY A 250 23.80 -3.93 -17.47
N GLY A 251 23.04 -2.84 -17.27
CA GLY A 251 21.76 -2.59 -17.92
C GLY A 251 21.85 -2.19 -19.40
N GLY A 252 20.69 -1.90 -20.01
CA GLY A 252 20.53 -1.45 -21.39
C GLY A 252 20.17 0.03 -21.52
N SER A 253 19.33 0.36 -22.51
CA SER A 253 18.91 1.73 -22.82
C SER A 253 17.40 1.91 -22.92
N ALA A 254 16.61 0.95 -22.43
CA ALA A 254 15.16 1.02 -22.49
C ALA A 254 14.62 2.23 -21.70
N SER A 255 13.49 2.77 -22.14
CA SER A 255 12.78 3.85 -21.45
C SER A 255 11.35 3.38 -21.14
N PRO A 256 11.12 2.75 -19.97
CA PRO A 256 9.79 2.31 -19.57
C PRO A 256 8.82 3.48 -19.48
N ALA A 257 7.56 3.27 -19.87
CA ALA A 257 6.49 4.21 -19.53
C ALA A 257 6.32 4.28 -18.00
N THR A 258 6.10 5.48 -17.48
CA THR A 258 6.09 5.72 -16.03
C THR A 258 4.80 6.34 -15.53
N VAL A 259 4.51 6.11 -14.26
CA VAL A 259 3.43 6.71 -13.48
C VAL A 259 4.02 7.49 -12.29
N SER A 260 3.16 8.21 -11.55
CA SER A 260 3.53 8.95 -10.34
C SER A 260 2.95 8.27 -9.10
N PHE A 261 3.65 8.33 -7.98
CA PHE A 261 3.06 8.15 -6.66
C PHE A 261 3.18 9.48 -5.89
N PRO A 262 2.09 9.99 -5.28
CA PRO A 262 0.69 9.59 -5.49
C PRO A 262 0.24 9.80 -6.96
N GLY A 263 -0.86 9.13 -7.35
CA GLY A 263 -1.51 9.30 -8.66
C GLY A 263 -1.68 8.03 -9.49
N ALA A 264 -0.82 7.02 -9.34
CA ALA A 264 -0.94 5.74 -10.04
C ALA A 264 -2.10 4.89 -9.55
N TYR A 265 -2.55 5.15 -8.31
CA TYR A 265 -3.70 4.52 -7.67
C TYR A 265 -4.79 5.57 -7.46
N ALA A 266 -6.04 5.16 -7.66
CA ALA A 266 -7.23 5.89 -7.26
C ALA A 266 -8.04 5.05 -6.26
N GLY A 267 -8.72 5.72 -5.33
CA GLY A 267 -9.62 5.03 -4.40
C GLY A 267 -10.72 4.24 -5.11
N THR A 268 -11.11 4.64 -6.31
CA THR A 268 -12.09 3.95 -7.16
C THR A 268 -11.53 2.79 -7.98
N ASP A 269 -10.23 2.54 -7.96
CA ASP A 269 -9.65 1.44 -8.72
C ASP A 269 -10.21 0.10 -8.23
N PRO A 270 -10.58 -0.84 -9.12
CA PRO A 270 -11.12 -2.15 -8.75
C PRO A 270 -10.08 -3.08 -8.10
N GLY A 271 -8.84 -2.61 -7.93
CA GLY A 271 -7.81 -3.24 -7.12
C GLY A 271 -7.61 -2.62 -5.73
N ILE A 272 -8.22 -1.45 -5.48
CA ILE A 272 -8.12 -0.68 -4.23
C ILE A 272 -9.45 -0.71 -3.47
N THR A 273 -10.58 -0.42 -4.14
CA THR A 273 -11.91 -0.68 -3.57
C THR A 273 -12.48 -1.90 -4.25
N ILE A 274 -12.62 -2.98 -3.50
CA ILE A 274 -13.13 -4.24 -4.00
C ILE A 274 -14.38 -4.63 -3.25
N ASN A 275 -15.42 -5.04 -3.98
CA ASN A 275 -16.52 -5.73 -3.34
C ASN A 275 -16.05 -7.15 -3.01
N TYR A 276 -15.41 -7.33 -1.85
CA TYR A 276 -14.81 -8.59 -1.39
C TYR A 276 -15.88 -9.70 -1.34
N PRO A 277 -15.92 -10.66 -2.29
CA PRO A 277 -16.81 -11.82 -2.24
C PRO A 277 -15.96 -13.03 -1.79
N PRO A 278 -16.31 -14.29 -2.10
CA PRO A 278 -15.27 -15.06 -2.78
C PRO A 278 -14.79 -14.25 -4.01
N VAL A 279 -13.58 -13.68 -3.96
CA VAL A 279 -13.00 -12.92 -5.10
C VAL A 279 -12.55 -13.95 -6.12
N THR A 280 -13.09 -13.92 -7.35
CA THR A 280 -12.73 -14.88 -8.41
C THR A 280 -11.92 -14.25 -9.54
N ASN A 281 -11.88 -12.93 -9.62
CA ASN A 281 -11.06 -12.18 -10.55
C ASN A 281 -10.59 -10.90 -9.87
N TYR A 282 -9.30 -10.58 -9.97
CA TYR A 282 -8.71 -9.42 -9.32
C TYR A 282 -7.84 -8.65 -10.31
N THR A 283 -8.10 -7.35 -10.41
CA THR A 283 -7.27 -6.43 -11.20
C THR A 283 -6.30 -5.73 -10.25
N ILE A 284 -5.02 -6.06 -10.37
CA ILE A 284 -3.95 -5.42 -9.59
C ILE A 284 -3.89 -3.92 -9.98
N PRO A 285 -3.83 -2.98 -9.01
CA PRO A 285 -3.84 -1.55 -9.30
C PRO A 285 -2.53 -1.09 -9.97
N GLY A 286 -2.58 0.09 -10.60
CA GLY A 286 -1.46 0.69 -11.31
C GLY A 286 -1.17 0.08 -12.70
N PRO A 287 -0.04 0.44 -13.34
CA PRO A 287 0.30 -0.03 -14.68
C PRO A 287 0.65 -1.53 -14.67
N ARG A 288 0.66 -2.16 -15.85
CA ARG A 288 1.20 -3.52 -16.01
C ARG A 288 2.73 -3.54 -15.83
N PRO A 289 3.33 -4.67 -15.42
CA PRO A 289 4.78 -4.80 -15.37
C PRO A 289 5.43 -4.54 -16.72
N PHE A 290 6.50 -3.74 -16.72
CA PHE A 290 7.36 -3.53 -17.86
C PHE A 290 8.11 -4.81 -18.22
N THR A 291 8.24 -5.09 -19.52
CA THR A 291 9.01 -6.24 -20.04
C THR A 291 9.99 -5.77 -21.11
N CYS A 292 11.15 -6.44 -21.19
CA CYS A 292 12.22 -6.06 -22.14
C CYS A 292 11.93 -6.45 -23.59
N ASP A 293 10.98 -7.34 -23.83
CA ASP A 293 10.71 -7.91 -25.15
C ASP A 293 9.66 -7.09 -25.95
N GLY A 294 9.30 -5.89 -25.46
CA GLY A 294 8.32 -5.01 -26.09
C GLY A 294 8.83 -3.57 -26.20
N ALA A 295 9.12 -3.16 -27.44
CA ALA A 295 9.05 -1.76 -27.85
C ALA A 295 7.78 -1.09 -27.30
N SER A 296 7.85 0.20 -26.99
CA SER A 296 6.74 1.04 -26.52
C SER A 296 5.39 0.66 -27.15
N THR A 297 4.63 -0.22 -26.50
CA THR A 297 3.19 -0.26 -26.70
C THR A 297 2.62 0.91 -25.92
N ALA A 298 2.58 2.05 -26.61
CA ALA A 298 1.53 3.03 -26.36
C ALA A 298 0.21 2.27 -26.23
N ALA A 299 -0.55 2.56 -25.18
CA ALA A 299 -1.87 2.00 -24.98
C ALA A 299 -2.67 2.09 -26.29
N ALA A 300 -3.09 0.94 -26.80
CA ALA A 300 -3.94 0.83 -27.98
C ALA A 300 -5.25 1.57 -27.69
N THR A 301 -5.33 2.82 -28.14
CA THR A 301 -6.60 3.50 -28.33
C THR A 301 -7.17 2.95 -29.63
N THR A 302 -8.29 2.23 -29.52
CA THR A 302 -9.11 1.82 -30.66
C THR A 302 -9.56 3.06 -31.42
N ALA A 303 -8.77 3.48 -32.40
CA ALA A 303 -9.14 4.49 -33.38
C ALA A 303 -9.94 3.80 -34.49
N THR A 304 -11.27 3.83 -34.37
CA THR A 304 -12.16 3.47 -35.47
C THR A 304 -11.99 4.52 -36.58
N THR A 305 -11.39 4.07 -37.68
CA THR A 305 -11.29 4.77 -38.95
C THR A 305 -12.70 4.94 -39.53
N SER A 306 -13.21 6.16 -39.60
CA SER A 306 -14.37 6.51 -40.41
C SER A 306 -13.93 7.40 -41.57
N THR A 307 -14.05 6.80 -42.75
CA THR A 307 -13.68 7.30 -44.07
C THR A 307 -14.44 8.56 -44.43
N THR A 308 -13.70 9.55 -44.93
CA THR A 308 -14.19 10.75 -45.62
C THR A 308 -15.14 10.41 -46.75
N SER A 309 -16.31 11.05 -46.79
CA SER A 309 -17.02 11.33 -48.04
C SER A 309 -17.66 12.72 -47.96
N THR A 310 -17.29 13.52 -48.97
CA THR A 310 -17.69 14.90 -49.27
C THR A 310 -19.15 14.97 -49.74
N THR A 311 -19.92 15.98 -49.31
CA THR A 311 -20.86 16.75 -50.17
C THR A 311 -21.21 18.09 -49.48
N SER A 312 -21.34 19.11 -50.32
CA SER A 312 -21.40 20.55 -50.08
C SER A 312 -22.81 21.12 -49.83
N THR A 313 -22.82 22.34 -49.28
CA THR A 313 -23.77 23.48 -49.50
C THR A 313 -25.26 23.35 -49.09
N THR A 314 -25.73 24.20 -48.17
CA THR A 314 -26.47 25.48 -48.42
C THR A 314 -27.25 25.96 -47.18
N SER A 315 -27.24 27.27 -46.97
CA SER A 315 -27.86 28.10 -45.93
C SER A 315 -29.39 28.10 -45.87
N LYS A 316 -30.00 28.28 -44.68
CA LYS A 316 -30.93 29.39 -44.34
C LYS A 316 -31.59 29.27 -42.95
N THR A 317 -31.52 30.39 -42.22
CA THR A 317 -32.59 31.12 -41.48
C THR A 317 -33.45 30.42 -40.40
N THR A 318 -33.17 30.82 -39.16
CA THR A 318 -34.05 31.44 -38.13
C THR A 318 -35.51 31.00 -38.01
N THR A 319 -35.90 30.49 -36.83
CA THR A 319 -37.11 30.91 -36.11
C THR A 319 -37.00 30.65 -34.61
N THR A 320 -37.45 31.64 -33.85
CA THR A 320 -37.49 31.76 -32.40
C THR A 320 -38.79 31.19 -31.84
N SER A 321 -38.75 30.50 -30.69
CA SER A 321 -39.88 30.42 -29.75
C SER A 321 -39.43 30.10 -28.32
N THR A 322 -39.71 31.07 -27.45
CA THR A 322 -39.68 31.19 -25.97
C THR A 322 -40.60 30.15 -25.28
N SER A 323 -40.24 29.37 -24.25
CA SER A 323 -39.92 29.61 -22.81
C SER A 323 -41.12 29.40 -21.84
N THR A 324 -40.95 28.52 -20.84
CA THR A 324 -41.46 28.56 -19.43
C THR A 324 -40.92 27.30 -18.71
N SER A 325 -39.97 27.28 -17.78
CA SER A 325 -39.66 28.02 -16.53
C SER A 325 -40.32 27.46 -15.27
N SER A 326 -39.49 26.92 -14.37
CA SER A 326 -39.57 26.92 -12.89
C SER A 326 -38.20 26.39 -12.37
N ALA A 327 -37.15 27.20 -12.17
CA ALA A 327 -36.85 28.14 -11.05
C ALA A 327 -36.56 27.43 -9.71
N ALA A 328 -35.56 27.76 -8.88
CA ALA A 328 -34.36 28.61 -8.89
C ALA A 328 -33.56 28.26 -7.59
N ALA A 329 -32.22 28.35 -7.51
CA ALA A 329 -31.41 29.51 -7.08
C ALA A 329 -29.92 29.05 -7.04
N SER A 330 -28.85 29.83 -7.24
CA SER A 330 -28.61 31.29 -7.27
C SER A 330 -27.31 31.62 -8.04
N THR A 331 -27.25 32.86 -8.50
CA THR A 331 -26.38 33.55 -9.47
C THR A 331 -24.91 33.79 -9.07
N SER A 332 -23.98 33.70 -10.03
CA SER A 332 -22.88 34.67 -10.16
C SER A 332 -22.64 35.05 -11.62
N THR A 333 -22.97 36.29 -11.96
CA THR A 333 -22.70 36.96 -13.24
C THR A 333 -21.26 37.45 -13.26
N GLY A 334 -20.40 36.81 -14.03
CA GLY A 334 -19.04 37.28 -14.29
C GLY A 334 -18.33 36.38 -15.30
N THR A 335 -17.43 36.93 -16.09
CA THR A 335 -16.43 36.14 -16.81
C THR A 335 -15.24 35.90 -15.89
N VAL A 336 -14.72 34.68 -15.87
CA VAL A 336 -13.57 34.29 -15.04
C VAL A 336 -12.28 34.78 -15.68
N ALA A 337 -11.45 35.53 -14.94
CA ALA A 337 -10.16 36.00 -15.42
C ALA A 337 -9.20 34.83 -15.72
N GLN A 338 -8.11 35.08 -16.46
CA GLN A 338 -7.07 34.08 -16.67
C GLN A 338 -6.61 33.48 -15.33
N TYR A 339 -6.46 32.16 -15.30
CA TYR A 339 -6.12 31.34 -14.14
C TYR A 339 -7.22 31.19 -13.07
N GLY A 340 -8.39 31.79 -13.25
CA GLY A 340 -9.52 31.56 -12.36
C GLY A 340 -10.24 30.23 -12.62
N GLN A 341 -10.93 29.71 -11.60
CA GLN A 341 -11.74 28.49 -11.71
C GLN A 341 -13.02 28.76 -12.50
N CYS A 342 -13.27 27.94 -13.52
CA CYS A 342 -14.40 28.05 -14.44
C CYS A 342 -15.24 26.76 -14.52
N GLY A 343 -15.00 25.79 -13.64
CA GLY A 343 -15.71 24.52 -13.65
C GLY A 343 -15.14 23.51 -12.65
N GLY A 344 -15.80 22.37 -12.57
CA GLY A 344 -15.48 21.29 -11.63
C GLY A 344 -16.72 20.73 -10.96
N ILE A 345 -16.66 19.48 -10.50
CA ILE A 345 -17.68 18.87 -9.65
C ILE A 345 -17.89 19.74 -8.41
N GLY A 346 -19.13 20.18 -8.19
CA GLY A 346 -19.48 21.06 -7.07
C GLY A 346 -19.22 22.56 -7.31
N TRP A 347 -18.67 22.97 -8.46
CA TRP A 347 -18.47 24.38 -8.79
C TRP A 347 -19.82 25.07 -9.09
N THR A 348 -20.13 26.12 -8.35
CA THR A 348 -21.34 26.94 -8.50
C THR A 348 -21.06 28.35 -9.00
N GLY A 349 -19.78 28.67 -9.26
CA GLY A 349 -19.34 29.98 -9.77
C GLY A 349 -19.48 30.12 -11.29
N ALA A 350 -18.94 31.21 -11.82
CA ALA A 350 -18.95 31.48 -13.25
C ALA A 350 -18.23 30.39 -14.06
N THR A 351 -18.79 30.03 -15.23
CA THR A 351 -18.26 28.97 -16.11
C THR A 351 -17.68 29.48 -17.41
N THR A 352 -17.81 30.78 -17.68
CA THR A 352 -17.32 31.42 -18.91
C THR A 352 -16.06 32.21 -18.61
N CYS A 353 -14.98 31.97 -19.35
CA CYS A 353 -13.73 32.73 -19.22
C CYS A 353 -13.81 34.11 -19.89
N ALA A 354 -12.97 35.05 -19.44
CA ALA A 354 -12.78 36.33 -20.11
C ALA A 354 -12.29 36.12 -21.56
N SER A 355 -12.65 37.03 -22.46
CA SER A 355 -12.32 36.94 -23.89
C SER A 355 -10.82 36.71 -24.10
N GLY A 356 -10.47 35.65 -24.82
CA GLY A 356 -9.09 35.23 -25.06
C GLY A 356 -8.66 33.97 -24.31
N TYR A 357 -9.45 33.49 -23.35
CA TYR A 357 -9.14 32.30 -22.55
C TYR A 357 -10.19 31.20 -22.68
N THR A 358 -9.76 29.95 -22.53
CA THR A 358 -10.64 28.77 -22.61
C THR A 358 -10.69 28.04 -21.28
N CYS A 359 -11.90 27.67 -20.86
CA CYS A 359 -12.09 26.89 -19.65
C CYS A 359 -11.55 25.47 -19.85
N THR A 360 -10.35 25.22 -19.34
CA THR A 360 -9.60 23.99 -19.55
C THR A 360 -9.71 23.11 -18.32
N LYS A 361 -10.18 21.87 -18.49
CA LYS A 361 -10.24 20.89 -17.40
C LYS A 361 -8.83 20.54 -16.93
N LEU A 362 -8.52 20.80 -15.66
CA LEU A 362 -7.29 20.32 -15.03
C LEU A 362 -7.55 19.01 -14.29
N ASN A 363 -8.68 18.91 -13.59
CA ASN A 363 -9.18 17.67 -13.01
C ASN A 363 -10.72 17.74 -12.87
N ASP A 364 -11.33 16.67 -12.37
CA ASP A 364 -12.79 16.57 -12.24
C ASP A 364 -13.41 17.65 -11.34
N TYR A 365 -12.67 18.13 -10.34
CA TYR A 365 -13.14 19.14 -9.38
C TYR A 365 -12.68 20.56 -9.73
N TYR A 366 -11.81 20.73 -10.72
CA TYR A 366 -11.19 22.03 -11.02
C TYR A 366 -10.87 22.23 -12.51
N TYR A 367 -11.49 23.24 -13.11
CA TYR A 367 -11.27 23.69 -14.48
C TYR A 367 -10.77 25.12 -14.41
N GLN A 368 -9.79 25.49 -15.22
CA GLN A 368 -9.11 26.77 -15.16
C GLN A 368 -9.16 27.51 -16.50
N CYS A 369 -9.34 28.82 -16.48
CA CYS A 369 -9.21 29.65 -17.68
C CYS A 369 -7.74 29.78 -18.08
N LEU A 370 -7.37 29.24 -19.25
CA LEU A 370 -6.01 29.29 -19.81
C LEU A 370 -5.97 29.98 -21.16
#